data_AF-A0A6I4MP39-F1
#
_entry.id   AF-A0A6I4MP39-F1
#
_cell.length_a   1.000
_cell.length_b   1.000
_cell.length_c   1.000
_cell.angle_alpha   90.00
_cell.angle_beta   90.00
_cell.angle_gamma   90.00
#
_symmetry.space_group_name_H-M   'P 1'
#
loop_
_entity.id
_entity.type
_entity.pdbx_description
1 polymer ?
#
loop_
_entity_poly.entity_id
_entity_poly.type
_entity_poly.pdbx_seq_one_letter_code
_entity_poly.pdbx_strand_id
1 'polypeptide(L)'
;MMTAPGPMGYSARPEAMGRLISTLFADRLFEHGTPYVRVGLMTVYVEDRVAAELAGMERRPAAQALALALGIAAKVWDEAMVMHRMCQQTIDECQRQVRLDLEEILDEHIALLRRSMEAESVEPGRQAASAQARAGQDDRSFSVTSASSAIQVPQRCSPS
;
A
#
# COMPACT_ATOMS: atom_id res chain seq x y z
N MET A 1 29.91 8.37 -6.42
CA MET A 1 28.91 9.44 -6.22
C MET A 1 27.88 8.93 -5.22
N MET A 2 27.89 9.44 -4.00
CA MET A 2 26.89 9.12 -2.97
C MET A 2 25.71 10.06 -3.16
N THR A 3 24.59 9.54 -3.65
CA THR A 3 23.32 10.27 -3.66
C THR A 3 22.87 10.44 -2.21
N ALA A 4 22.75 11.69 -1.78
CA ALA A 4 22.18 12.03 -0.49
C ALA A 4 20.80 11.35 -0.36
N PRO A 5 20.50 10.68 0.76
CA PRO A 5 19.18 10.13 0.98
C PRO A 5 18.18 11.28 0.95
N GLY A 6 17.31 11.29 -0.07
CA GLY A 6 16.15 12.18 -0.08
C GLY A 6 15.33 11.98 1.21
N PRO A 7 14.43 12.92 1.55
CA PRO A 7 13.80 13.08 2.87
C PRO A 7 12.98 11.87 3.38
N MET A 8 12.95 10.78 2.62
CA MET A 8 12.27 9.53 2.93
C MET A 8 13.20 8.37 3.29
N GLY A 9 14.49 8.37 2.91
CA GLY A 9 15.44 7.29 3.25
C GLY A 9 15.11 5.87 2.72
N TYR A 10 13.88 5.59 2.28
CA TYR A 10 13.48 4.28 1.75
C TYR A 10 13.57 4.20 0.22
N SER A 11 14.09 3.07 -0.25
CA SER A 11 14.17 2.74 -1.67
C SER A 11 13.02 1.80 -2.04
N ALA A 12 12.32 2.12 -3.13
CA ALA A 12 11.21 1.35 -3.64
C ALA A 12 11.52 0.78 -5.02
N ARG A 13 10.86 -0.34 -5.36
CA ARG A 13 10.87 -0.86 -6.74
C ARG A 13 9.78 -0.14 -7.55
N PRO A 14 10.11 0.48 -8.68
CA PRO A 14 9.12 1.11 -9.55
C PRO A 14 7.97 0.17 -9.95
N GLU A 15 8.26 -1.11 -10.18
CA GLU A 15 7.25 -2.13 -10.51
C GLU A 15 6.14 -2.24 -9.44
N ALA A 16 6.49 -2.23 -8.16
CA ALA A 16 5.50 -2.29 -7.07
C ALA A 16 4.63 -1.03 -7.03
N MET A 17 5.24 0.13 -7.31
CA MET A 17 4.52 1.40 -7.43
C MET A 17 3.58 1.39 -8.63
N GLY A 18 3.98 0.80 -9.77
CA GLY A 18 3.14 0.69 -10.97
C GLY A 18 1.85 -0.10 -10.73
N ARG A 19 1.91 -1.16 -9.91
CA ARG A 19 0.72 -1.93 -9.51
C ARG A 19 -0.25 -1.10 -8.67
N LEU A 20 0.26 -0.40 -7.65
CA LEU A 20 -0.54 0.50 -6.81
C LEU A 20 -1.20 1.61 -7.63
N ILE A 21 -0.48 2.20 -8.58
CA ILE A 21 -1.05 3.24 -9.44
C ILE A 21 -2.14 2.65 -10.35
N SER A 22 -1.94 1.42 -10.83
CA SER A 22 -2.92 0.76 -11.69
C SER A 22 -4.22 0.43 -10.97
N THR A 23 -4.18 0.12 -9.67
CA THR A 23 -5.41 -0.04 -8.88
C THR A 23 -6.18 1.27 -8.75
N LEU A 24 -5.49 2.40 -8.54
CA LEU A 24 -6.14 3.72 -8.49
C LEU A 24 -6.86 4.08 -9.79
N PHE A 25 -6.24 3.82 -10.95
CA PHE A 25 -6.90 4.03 -12.23
C PHE A 25 -8.16 3.17 -12.38
N ALA A 26 -8.09 1.89 -12.00
CA ALA A 26 -9.25 1.00 -12.05
C ALA A 26 -10.38 1.52 -11.14
N ASP A 27 -10.06 1.91 -9.91
CA ASP A 27 -11.01 2.46 -8.94
C ASP A 27 -11.70 3.72 -9.47
N ARG A 28 -10.94 4.66 -10.03
CA ARG A 28 -11.53 5.87 -10.64
C ARG A 28 -12.43 5.55 -11.81
N LEU A 29 -12.04 4.60 -12.67
CA LEU A 29 -12.91 4.18 -13.77
C LEU A 29 -14.21 3.55 -13.28
N PHE A 30 -14.19 2.82 -12.16
CA PHE A 30 -15.40 2.30 -11.52
C PHE A 30 -16.29 3.42 -10.99
N GLU A 31 -15.73 4.43 -10.35
CA GLU A 31 -16.48 5.60 -9.86
C GLU A 31 -17.12 6.40 -11.00
N HIS A 32 -16.48 6.46 -12.17
CA HIS A 32 -17.05 7.03 -13.40
C HIS A 32 -18.11 6.12 -14.06
N GLY A 33 -18.48 5.00 -13.43
CA GLY A 33 -19.50 4.09 -13.93
C GLY A 33 -19.04 3.19 -15.08
N THR A 34 -17.73 3.02 -15.27
CA THR A 34 -17.21 2.13 -16.30
C THR A 34 -17.56 0.68 -15.96
N PRO A 35 -18.13 -0.11 -16.90
CA PRO A 35 -18.50 -1.49 -16.62
C PRO A 35 -17.31 -2.36 -16.20
N TYR A 36 -17.54 -3.25 -15.24
CA TYR A 36 -16.48 -4.09 -14.66
C TYR A 36 -15.69 -4.92 -15.67
N VAL A 37 -16.38 -5.54 -16.62
CA VAL A 37 -15.70 -6.32 -17.68
C VAL A 37 -14.78 -5.44 -18.51
N ARG A 38 -15.17 -4.19 -18.77
CA ARG A 38 -14.36 -3.25 -19.56
C ARG A 38 -13.13 -2.80 -18.79
N VAL A 39 -13.28 -2.44 -17.51
CA VAL A 39 -12.15 -2.11 -16.64
C VAL A 39 -11.20 -3.31 -16.53
N GLY A 40 -11.73 -4.52 -16.31
CA GLY A 40 -10.91 -5.74 -16.23
C GLY A 40 -10.10 -6.02 -17.49
N LEU A 41 -10.68 -5.83 -18.68
CA LEU A 41 -9.94 -5.97 -19.95
C LEU A 41 -8.82 -4.92 -20.09
N MET A 42 -9.09 -3.67 -19.70
CA MET A 42 -8.06 -2.63 -19.67
C MET A 42 -6.95 -2.98 -18.67
N THR A 43 -7.31 -3.41 -17.46
CA THR A 43 -6.36 -3.78 -16.41
C THR A 43 -5.41 -4.87 -16.88
N VAL A 44 -5.92 -5.95 -17.48
CA VAL A 44 -5.06 -7.05 -18.00
C VAL A 44 -4.07 -6.51 -19.04
N TYR A 45 -4.54 -5.70 -19.99
CA TYR A 45 -3.66 -5.08 -20.99
C TYR A 45 -2.60 -4.17 -20.34
N VAL A 46 -3.00 -3.36 -19.37
CA VAL A 46 -2.12 -2.41 -18.70
C VAL A 46 -1.08 -3.12 -17.85
N GLU A 47 -1.49 -4.12 -17.06
CA GLU A 47 -0.60 -4.87 -16.18
C GLU A 47 0.55 -5.52 -16.96
N ASP A 48 0.26 -6.18 -18.07
CA ASP A 48 1.27 -6.79 -18.93
C ASP A 48 2.29 -5.77 -19.44
N ARG A 49 1.82 -4.61 -19.92
CA ARG A 49 2.68 -3.56 -20.50
C ARG A 49 3.46 -2.78 -19.45
N VAL A 50 2.82 -2.40 -18.35
CA VAL A 50 3.46 -1.68 -17.24
C VAL A 50 4.50 -2.59 -16.58
N ALA A 51 4.18 -3.86 -16.37
CA ALA A 51 5.16 -4.82 -15.85
C ALA A 51 6.35 -4.97 -16.80
N ALA A 52 6.12 -5.07 -18.11
CA ALA A 52 7.20 -5.16 -19.09
C ALA A 52 8.09 -3.90 -19.11
N GLU A 53 7.50 -2.70 -19.02
CA GLU A 53 8.27 -1.45 -19.03
C GLU A 53 9.03 -1.21 -17.72
N LEU A 54 8.47 -1.61 -16.57
CA LEU A 54 9.08 -1.44 -15.25
C LEU A 54 10.00 -2.61 -14.86
N ALA A 55 9.98 -3.71 -15.62
CA ALA A 55 10.78 -4.90 -15.34
C ALA A 55 12.28 -4.57 -15.32
N GLY A 56 12.98 -5.07 -14.30
CA GLY A 56 14.42 -4.90 -14.18
C GLY A 56 14.87 -3.48 -13.79
N MET A 57 13.95 -2.54 -13.57
CA MET A 57 14.32 -1.23 -13.04
C MET A 57 14.88 -1.36 -11.62
N GLU A 58 16.04 -0.73 -11.40
CA GLU A 58 16.68 -0.69 -10.09
C GLU A 58 15.81 0.01 -9.05
N ARG A 59 16.05 -0.33 -7.77
CA ARG A 59 15.44 0.38 -6.66
C ARG A 59 15.90 1.83 -6.64
N ARG A 60 14.97 2.74 -6.38
CA ARG A 60 15.19 4.19 -6.36
C ARG A 60 14.54 4.81 -5.14
N PRO A 61 14.92 6.04 -4.74
CA PRO A 61 14.17 6.79 -3.75
C PRO A 61 12.68 6.79 -4.12
N ALA A 62 11.80 6.56 -3.15
CA ALA A 62 10.40 6.27 -3.42
C ALA A 62 9.69 7.35 -4.25
N ALA A 63 9.96 8.63 -4.00
CA ALA A 63 9.42 9.72 -4.81
C ALA A 63 9.80 9.61 -6.30
N GLN A 64 11.04 9.22 -6.60
CA GLN A 64 11.49 8.99 -7.98
C GLN A 64 10.88 7.72 -8.57
N ALA A 65 10.83 6.63 -7.79
CA ALA A 65 10.22 5.38 -8.23
C ALA A 65 8.73 5.56 -8.56
N LEU A 66 8.02 6.34 -7.74
CA LEU A 66 6.61 6.65 -7.94
C LEU A 66 6.40 7.55 -9.15
N ALA A 67 7.17 8.64 -9.31
CA ALA A 67 7.05 9.53 -10.46
C ALA A 67 7.29 8.78 -11.79
N LEU A 68 8.27 7.89 -11.83
CA LEU A 68 8.53 7.04 -12.99
C LEU A 68 7.39 6.05 -13.26
N ALA A 69 6.95 5.34 -12.22
CA ALA A 69 5.86 4.40 -12.33
C ALA A 69 4.56 5.09 -12.78
N LEU A 70 4.30 6.31 -12.29
CA LEU A 70 3.13 7.11 -12.69
C LEU A 70 3.20 7.53 -14.15
N GLY A 71 4.35 8.01 -14.62
CA GLY A 71 4.52 8.38 -16.04
C GLY A 71 4.23 7.21 -16.97
N ILE A 72 4.74 6.03 -16.63
CA ILE A 72 4.54 4.81 -17.42
C ILE A 72 3.08 4.32 -17.32
N ALA A 73 2.57 4.13 -16.10
CA ALA A 73 1.21 3.63 -15.89
C ALA A 73 0.15 4.57 -16.49
N ALA A 74 0.27 5.88 -16.28
CA ALA A 74 -0.68 6.84 -16.85
C ALA A 74 -0.70 6.79 -18.38
N LYS A 75 0.46 6.64 -19.02
CA LYS A 75 0.55 6.49 -20.47
C LYS A 75 -0.12 5.21 -20.96
N VAL A 76 0.13 4.08 -20.31
CA VAL A 76 -0.46 2.80 -20.74
C VAL A 76 -1.98 2.78 -20.47
N TRP A 77 -2.43 3.37 -19.37
CA TRP A 77 -3.87 3.56 -19.10
C TRP A 77 -4.54 4.49 -20.11
N ASP A 78 -3.88 5.58 -20.52
CA ASP A 78 -4.35 6.44 -21.62
C ASP A 78 -4.59 5.63 -22.89
N GLU A 79 -3.58 4.84 -23.31
CA GLU A 79 -3.68 3.96 -24.47
C GLU A 79 -4.85 2.98 -24.34
N ALA A 80 -5.03 2.36 -23.17
CA ALA A 80 -6.13 1.44 -22.90
C ALA A 80 -7.50 2.13 -23.00
N MET A 81 -7.66 3.31 -22.39
CA MET A 81 -8.91 4.07 -22.44
C MET A 81 -9.25 4.53 -23.87
N VAL A 82 -8.25 4.94 -24.65
CA VAL A 82 -8.40 5.31 -26.06
C VAL A 82 -8.80 4.11 -26.92
N MET A 83 -8.14 2.96 -26.76
CA MET A 83 -8.48 1.73 -27.51
C MET A 83 -9.93 1.31 -27.27
N HIS A 84 -10.39 1.46 -26.04
CA HIS A 84 -11.75 1.15 -25.66
C HIS A 84 -12.75 2.27 -26.01
N ARG A 85 -12.35 3.38 -26.64
CA ARG A 85 -13.21 4.50 -27.06
C ARG A 85 -13.83 5.28 -25.90
N MET A 86 -13.10 5.52 -24.83
CA MET A 86 -13.50 6.52 -23.85
C MET A 86 -13.40 7.92 -24.44
N CYS A 87 -14.24 8.85 -23.99
CA CYS A 87 -14.14 10.24 -24.41
C CYS A 87 -12.94 10.91 -23.72
N GLN A 88 -12.31 11.85 -24.41
CA GLN A 88 -11.09 12.50 -23.91
C GLN A 88 -11.31 13.18 -22.55
N GLN A 89 -12.48 13.79 -22.34
CA GLN A 89 -12.82 14.42 -21.07
C GLN A 89 -12.77 13.45 -19.88
N THR A 90 -13.26 12.22 -20.02
CA THR A 90 -13.19 11.22 -18.96
C THR A 90 -11.75 10.73 -18.73
N ILE A 91 -10.97 10.59 -19.80
CA ILE A 91 -9.56 10.21 -19.72
C ILE A 91 -8.77 11.27 -18.94
N ASP A 92 -8.91 12.54 -19.33
CA ASP A 92 -8.21 13.67 -18.71
C ASP A 92 -8.60 13.79 -17.23
N GLU A 93 -9.89 13.66 -16.92
CA GLU A 93 -10.39 13.73 -15.55
C GLU A 93 -9.88 12.56 -14.69
N CYS A 94 -9.89 11.34 -15.22
CA CYS A 94 -9.36 10.17 -14.53
C CYS A 94 -7.86 10.32 -14.25
N GLN A 95 -7.07 10.76 -15.23
CA GLN A 95 -5.64 11.01 -15.04
C GLN A 95 -5.38 12.11 -14.00
N ARG A 96 -6.19 13.17 -14.02
CA ARG A 96 -6.08 14.29 -13.08
C ARG A 96 -6.39 13.83 -11.66
N GLN A 97 -7.45 13.05 -11.46
CA GLN A 97 -7.85 12.53 -10.15
C GLN A 97 -6.77 11.61 -9.57
N VAL A 98 -6.27 10.64 -10.36
CA VAL A 98 -5.20 9.73 -9.89
C VAL A 98 -3.95 10.49 -9.47
N ARG A 99 -3.58 11.56 -10.18
CA ARG A 99 -2.44 12.41 -9.78
C ARG A 99 -2.68 13.09 -8.43
N LEU A 100 -3.84 13.68 -8.24
CA LEU A 100 -4.20 14.33 -6.98
C LEU A 100 -4.26 13.35 -5.81
N ASP A 101 -4.84 12.17 -6.02
CA ASP A 101 -4.90 11.14 -4.97
C ASP A 101 -3.51 10.67 -4.56
N LEU A 102 -2.61 10.49 -5.53
CA LEU A 102 -1.24 10.10 -5.23
C LEU A 102 -0.50 11.19 -4.47
N GLU A 103 -0.70 12.46 -4.82
CA GLU A 103 -0.15 13.61 -4.08
C GLU A 103 -0.68 13.62 -2.64
N GLU A 104 -1.99 13.45 -2.45
CA GLU A 104 -2.62 13.40 -1.12
C GLU A 104 -2.09 12.24 -0.26
N ILE A 105 -2.07 11.02 -0.82
CA ILE A 105 -1.59 9.82 -0.12
C ILE A 105 -0.09 9.97 0.23
N LEU A 106 0.71 10.55 -0.65
CA LEU A 106 2.12 10.81 -0.39
C LEU A 106 2.31 11.81 0.75
N ASP A 107 1.59 12.92 0.73
CA ASP A 107 1.69 13.96 1.75
C ASP A 107 1.25 13.42 3.12
N GLU A 108 0.17 12.64 3.16
CA GLU A 108 -0.27 11.95 4.37
C GLU A 108 0.79 10.98 4.88
N HIS A 109 1.38 10.16 4.00
CA HIS A 109 2.41 9.21 4.39
C HIS A 109 3.67 9.91 4.91
N ILE A 110 4.09 11.02 4.30
CA ILE A 110 5.18 11.87 4.79
C ILE A 110 4.87 12.41 6.19
N ALA A 111 3.66 12.93 6.39
CA ALA A 111 3.24 13.47 7.68
C ALA A 111 3.24 12.38 8.77
N LEU A 112 2.75 11.18 8.47
CA LEU A 112 2.77 10.04 9.37
C LEU A 112 4.19 9.60 9.73
N LEU A 113 5.09 9.53 8.75
CA LEU A 113 6.49 9.18 8.98
C LEU A 113 7.19 10.22 9.87
N ARG A 114 7.00 11.51 9.61
CA ARG A 114 7.57 12.58 10.45
C ARG A 114 7.11 12.47 11.91
N ARG A 115 5.80 12.26 12.12
CA ARG A 115 5.24 12.05 13.47
C ARG A 115 5.83 10.80 14.14
N SER A 116 6.06 9.72 13.41
CA SER A 116 6.66 8.49 13.96
C SER A 116 8.12 8.70 14.38
N MET A 117 8.91 9.42 13.58
CA MET A 117 10.30 9.76 13.91
C MET A 117 10.40 10.70 15.12
N GLU A 118 9.49 11.67 15.22
CA GLU A 118 9.41 12.57 16.38
C GLU A 118 9.01 11.80 17.66
N ALA A 119 8.10 10.83 17.56
CA ALA A 119 7.71 9.99 18.68
C ALA A 119 8.84 9.06 19.17
N GLU A 120 9.65 8.51 18.25
CA GLU A 120 10.83 7.71 18.61
C GLU A 120 11.97 8.55 19.19
N SER A 121 12.05 9.83 18.85
CA SER A 121 13.09 10.75 19.33
C SER A 121 12.83 11.29 20.75
N VAL A 122 11.62 11.11 21.30
CA VAL A 122 11.20 11.64 22.61
C VAL A 122 11.32 10.61 23.75
N GLU A 123 11.74 9.37 23.48
CA GLU A 123 12.04 8.37 24.53
C GLU A 123 13.56 8.15 24.74
N PRO A 124 14.27 9.04 25.47
CA PRO A 124 15.43 8.66 26.24
C PRO A 124 15.07 8.72 27.73
N GLY A 125 14.56 7.62 28.33
CA GLY A 125 14.44 7.63 29.79
C GLY A 125 13.64 6.56 30.53
N ARG A 126 12.95 5.59 29.90
CA ARG A 126 12.11 4.64 30.67
C ARG A 126 12.61 3.21 30.80
N GLN A 127 13.80 2.86 30.30
CA GLN A 127 14.37 1.52 30.47
C GLN A 127 15.37 1.36 31.63
N ALA A 128 15.65 2.40 32.42
CA ALA A 128 16.53 2.28 33.60
C ALA A 128 15.81 1.91 34.92
N ALA A 129 14.47 1.88 34.96
CA ALA A 129 13.72 1.68 36.21
C ALA A 129 13.16 0.26 36.43
N SER A 130 13.48 -0.71 35.57
CA SER A 130 12.93 -2.08 35.67
C SER A 130 13.92 -3.13 36.18
N ALA A 131 15.19 -2.77 36.43
CA ALA A 131 16.23 -3.72 36.82
C ALA A 131 16.40 -3.90 38.36
N GLN A 132 15.64 -3.20 39.19
CA GLN A 132 15.76 -3.27 40.66
C GLN A 132 14.39 -3.34 41.35
N ALA A 133 13.59 -4.35 41.03
CA ALA A 133 12.47 -4.76 41.89
C ALA A 133 12.04 -6.19 41.54
N ARG A 134 12.89 -7.18 41.86
CA ARG A 134 12.52 -8.61 42.03
C ARG A 134 13.76 -9.46 42.38
N ALA A 135 14.39 -9.12 43.49
CA ALA A 135 15.26 -10.02 44.22
C ALA A 135 14.76 -10.04 45.66
N GLY A 136 14.08 -11.10 46.06
CA GLY A 136 13.69 -11.36 47.45
C GLY A 136 12.26 -11.81 47.64
N GLN A 137 12.12 -13.11 47.94
CA GLN A 137 11.06 -13.74 48.75
C GLN A 137 9.64 -13.83 48.15
N ASP A 138 8.89 -14.90 48.36
CA ASP A 138 9.15 -16.30 48.68
C ASP A 138 7.78 -16.97 48.55
N ASP A 139 7.79 -18.24 48.17
CA ASP A 139 6.91 -19.28 48.70
C ASP A 139 5.38 -19.00 48.83
N ARG A 140 4.61 -19.53 47.88
CA ARG A 140 3.40 -20.31 48.20
C ARG A 140 2.84 -21.03 46.97
N SER A 141 3.04 -22.34 47.02
CA SER A 141 2.24 -23.37 46.37
C SER A 141 0.74 -23.06 46.38
N PHE A 142 0.06 -23.18 45.24
CA PHE A 142 -1.25 -23.83 45.18
C PHE A 142 -1.55 -24.38 43.79
N SER A 143 -2.10 -25.57 43.82
CA SER A 143 -2.30 -26.56 42.77
C SER A 143 -3.67 -26.44 42.06
N VAL A 144 -3.71 -26.94 40.80
CA VAL A 144 -4.85 -27.61 40.11
C VAL A 144 -5.97 -26.66 39.63
N THR A 145 -6.47 -26.68 38.37
CA THR A 145 -7.23 -27.75 37.71
C THR A 145 -7.48 -27.45 36.22
N SER A 146 -7.58 -28.51 35.41
CA SER A 146 -8.02 -28.54 34.00
C SER A 146 -9.46 -28.09 33.74
N ALA A 147 -9.72 -27.51 32.55
CA ALA A 147 -10.91 -27.69 31.70
C ALA A 147 -10.59 -27.05 30.32
N SER A 148 -10.35 -27.76 29.22
CA SER A 148 -11.28 -28.56 28.39
C SER A 148 -12.57 -27.83 28.02
N SER A 149 -12.64 -27.33 26.77
CA SER A 149 -13.80 -27.31 25.85
C SER A 149 -13.46 -26.34 24.69
N ALA A 150 -13.29 -26.76 23.44
CA ALA A 150 -14.20 -27.42 22.51
C ALA A 150 -14.50 -26.43 21.36
N ILE A 151 -13.91 -26.74 20.21
CA ILE A 151 -14.19 -26.16 18.90
C ILE A 151 -15.65 -26.49 18.55
N GLN A 152 -16.44 -25.49 18.18
CA GLN A 152 -17.78 -25.70 17.61
C GLN A 152 -17.88 -25.07 16.23
N VAL A 153 -17.94 -25.94 15.22
CA VAL A 153 -18.29 -25.64 13.83
C VAL A 153 -19.79 -25.94 13.68
N PRO A 154 -20.63 -25.01 13.18
CA PRO A 154 -21.99 -25.36 12.77
C PRO A 154 -22.01 -25.83 11.31
N GLN A 155 -22.39 -27.09 11.10
CA GLN A 155 -22.79 -27.63 9.80
C GLN A 155 -24.30 -27.44 9.55
N ARG A 156 -24.59 -26.99 8.32
CA ARG A 156 -25.74 -27.32 7.43
C ARG A 156 -27.18 -27.20 7.92
N CYS A 157 -27.97 -26.46 7.13
CA CYS A 157 -29.27 -26.95 6.65
C CYS A 157 -29.31 -26.85 5.11
N SER A 158 -29.76 -27.92 4.46
CA SER A 158 -30.11 -28.00 3.04
C SER A 158 -31.64 -28.22 2.92
N PRO A 159 -32.23 -28.33 1.71
CA PRO A 159 -33.31 -27.47 1.23
C PRO A 159 -34.70 -28.13 1.38
N SER A 160 -35.74 -27.38 1.03
CA SER A 160 -37.07 -27.89 0.68
C SER A 160 -37.40 -27.47 -0.74
#